data_AF-L8GWU7-F1
#
_entry.id   AF-L8GWU7-F1
#
_cell.length_a   1.000
_cell.length_b   1.000
_cell.length_c   1.000
_cell.angle_alpha   90.00
_cell.angle_beta   90.00
_cell.angle_gamma   90.00
#
_symmetry.space_group_name_H-M   'P 1'
#
loop_
_entity.id
_entity.type
_entity.pdbx_description
1 polymer ?
#
loop_
_entity_poly.entity_id
_entity_poly.type
_entity_poly.pdbx_seq_one_letter_code
_entity_poly.pdbx_strand_id
1 'polypeptide(L)'
;MSEQKPTNDEQKETTEEVTKEEEEGGLFNGALNLLEQLKGLSVEDMRAMLKAPPQPEKVLSEPTLEAVAEAIREGKCHKVIVMAGAGISVAAGIPDFRSPGTGLYDNLQVRPCKYNLPHPTAVFELGYFKTNPKPFYTLAKELYPGSFVPTPAHHLVKLLHDKGVLLRAYTQNIDGLERIAGVPDDKIIEAHGAALSTSTAMSRVGSPERTWECGVLSRQDWN
;
A
#
# COMPACT_ATOMS: atom_id res chain seq x y z
N MET A 1 -30.20 30.61 -50.63
CA MET A 1 -31.16 30.69 -49.50
C MET A 1 -30.41 30.24 -48.26
N SER A 2 -30.12 31.19 -47.40
CA SER A 2 -29.41 31.04 -46.13
C SER A 2 -30.42 30.67 -45.04
N GLU A 3 -30.33 29.46 -44.50
CA GLU A 3 -30.97 29.13 -43.21
C GLU A 3 -29.94 29.34 -42.11
N GLN A 4 -30.17 30.38 -41.30
CA GLN A 4 -29.43 30.62 -40.06
C GLN A 4 -29.89 29.61 -39.01
N LYS A 5 -28.93 28.86 -38.46
CA LYS A 5 -29.12 28.04 -37.26
C LYS A 5 -28.92 28.94 -36.03
N PRO A 6 -29.77 28.86 -34.99
CA PRO A 6 -29.69 29.77 -33.85
C PRO A 6 -28.39 29.59 -33.06
N THR A 7 -27.87 30.69 -32.54
CA THR A 7 -26.63 30.81 -31.77
C THR A 7 -26.79 30.23 -30.35
N ASN A 8 -25.75 29.57 -29.86
CA ASN A 8 -25.64 28.79 -28.62
C ASN A 8 -25.78 29.57 -27.29
N ASP A 9 -26.24 30.83 -27.29
CA ASP A 9 -26.24 31.67 -26.08
C ASP A 9 -27.50 31.53 -25.20
N GLU A 10 -28.64 31.08 -25.73
CA GLU A 10 -29.87 30.93 -24.92
C GLU A 10 -29.91 29.65 -24.06
N GLN A 11 -29.00 28.69 -24.27
CA GLN A 11 -28.93 27.44 -23.48
C GLN A 11 -27.99 27.52 -22.27
N LYS A 12 -27.22 28.60 -22.13
CA LYS A 12 -26.24 28.76 -21.04
C LYS A 12 -26.79 29.55 -19.85
N GLU A 13 -27.68 30.51 -20.07
CA GLU A 13 -28.34 31.26 -18.98
C GLU A 13 -29.32 30.39 -18.18
N THR A 14 -30.00 29.46 -18.84
CA THR A 14 -30.99 28.58 -18.19
C THR A 14 -30.40 27.49 -17.32
N THR A 15 -29.10 27.16 -17.45
CA THR A 15 -28.43 26.13 -16.65
C THR A 15 -27.71 26.70 -15.41
N GLU A 16 -27.29 27.97 -15.44
CA GLU A 16 -26.70 28.65 -14.27
C GLU A 16 -27.75 29.15 -13.26
N GLU A 17 -28.97 29.49 -13.70
CA GLU A 17 -30.06 29.88 -12.77
C GLU A 17 -30.66 28.66 -12.06
N VAL A 18 -30.85 27.54 -12.76
CA VAL A 18 -31.40 26.30 -12.18
C VAL A 18 -30.47 25.69 -11.13
N THR A 19 -29.15 25.80 -11.31
CA THR A 19 -28.16 25.28 -10.35
C THR A 19 -28.08 26.12 -9.06
N LYS A 20 -28.29 27.45 -9.14
CA LYS A 20 -28.37 28.31 -7.95
C LYS A 20 -29.64 28.11 -7.14
N GLU A 21 -30.79 27.93 -7.79
CA GLU A 21 -32.05 27.67 -7.09
C GLU A 21 -32.07 26.30 -6.39
N GLU A 22 -31.46 25.26 -6.98
CA GLU A 22 -31.31 23.94 -6.34
C GLU A 22 -30.32 23.96 -5.16
N GLU A 23 -29.23 24.72 -5.25
CA GLU A 23 -28.27 24.89 -4.13
C GLU A 23 -28.87 25.72 -2.98
N GLU A 24 -29.57 26.82 -3.27
CA GLU A 24 -30.27 27.62 -2.26
C GLU A 24 -31.41 26.82 -1.62
N GLY A 25 -32.18 26.08 -2.41
CA GLY A 25 -33.24 25.19 -1.92
C GLY A 25 -32.71 24.05 -1.04
N GLY A 26 -31.56 23.47 -1.39
CA GLY A 26 -30.87 22.46 -0.59
C GLY A 26 -30.38 23.01 0.76
N LEU A 27 -29.82 24.22 0.75
CA LEU A 27 -29.36 24.90 1.96
C LEU A 27 -30.52 25.31 2.88
N PHE A 28 -31.62 25.80 2.31
CA PHE A 28 -32.82 26.21 3.06
C PHE A 28 -33.53 24.99 3.68
N ASN A 29 -33.65 23.89 2.93
CA ASN A 29 -34.22 22.65 3.45
C ASN A 29 -33.33 22.02 4.53
N GLY A 30 -32.00 22.10 4.37
CA GLY A 30 -31.05 21.68 5.40
C GLY A 30 -31.18 22.50 6.69
N ALA A 31 -31.34 23.83 6.57
CA ALA A 31 -31.54 24.72 7.70
C ALA A 31 -32.88 24.48 8.42
N LEU A 32 -33.96 24.22 7.69
CA LEU A 32 -35.27 23.89 8.28
C LEU A 32 -35.26 22.56 9.01
N ASN A 33 -34.60 21.54 8.46
CA ASN A 33 -34.47 20.22 9.10
C ASN A 33 -33.63 20.29 10.39
N LEU A 34 -32.56 21.11 10.37
CA LEU A 34 -31.78 21.41 11.57
C LEU A 34 -32.63 22.16 12.62
N LEU A 35 -33.41 23.17 12.21
CA LEU A 35 -34.31 23.90 13.12
C LEU A 35 -35.39 23.01 13.72
N GLU A 36 -35.89 22.03 12.98
CA GLU A 36 -36.86 21.04 13.48
C GLU A 36 -36.23 20.08 14.49
N GLN A 37 -34.99 19.67 14.27
CA GLN A 37 -34.19 18.87 15.22
C GLN A 37 -33.80 19.64 16.50
N LEU A 38 -33.79 20.98 16.44
CA LEU A 38 -33.47 21.85 17.57
C LEU A 38 -34.70 22.24 18.41
N LYS A 39 -35.92 21.90 17.97
CA LYS A 39 -37.16 22.15 18.74
C LYS A 39 -37.18 21.25 19.98
N GLY A 40 -36.83 21.80 21.13
CA GLY A 40 -36.89 21.13 22.43
C GLY A 40 -35.54 20.95 23.13
N LEU A 41 -34.45 21.39 22.50
CA LEU A 41 -33.13 21.44 23.11
C LEU A 41 -32.94 22.74 23.91
N SER A 42 -32.25 22.66 25.04
CA SER A 42 -31.88 23.86 25.79
C SER A 42 -30.90 24.72 24.99
N VAL A 43 -30.79 26.00 25.33
CA VAL A 43 -29.83 26.91 24.68
C VAL A 43 -28.40 26.38 24.87
N GLU A 44 -28.13 25.70 25.97
CA GLU A 44 -26.87 25.03 26.29
C GLU A 44 -26.59 23.85 25.34
N ASP A 45 -27.60 23.03 25.05
CA ASP A 45 -27.47 21.90 24.13
C ASP A 45 -27.23 22.36 22.69
N MET A 46 -27.97 23.38 22.25
CA MET A 46 -27.75 24.00 20.93
C MET A 46 -26.34 24.58 20.82
N ARG A 47 -25.82 25.19 21.90
CA ARG A 47 -24.45 25.71 21.96
C ARG A 47 -23.40 24.61 21.89
N ALA A 48 -23.69 23.43 22.46
CA ALA A 48 -22.82 22.26 22.37
C ALA A 48 -22.81 21.64 20.98
N MET A 49 -23.95 21.61 20.28
CA MET A 49 -24.05 21.10 18.90
C MET A 49 -23.44 22.06 17.87
N LEU A 50 -23.50 23.38 18.11
CA LEU A 50 -22.84 24.40 17.29
C LEU A 50 -21.34 24.54 17.58
N LYS A 51 -20.80 23.90 18.62
CA LYS A 51 -19.35 23.83 18.79
C LYS A 51 -18.79 22.97 17.67
N ALA A 52 -17.98 23.60 16.80
CA ALA A 52 -17.23 22.90 15.79
C ALA A 52 -16.50 21.71 16.43
N PRO A 53 -16.46 20.54 15.76
CA PRO A 53 -15.68 19.41 16.24
C PRO A 53 -14.25 19.91 16.55
N PRO A 54 -13.62 19.42 17.64
CA PRO A 54 -12.26 19.80 17.96
C PRO A 54 -11.40 19.54 16.71
N GLN A 55 -10.77 20.61 16.22
CA GLN A 55 -9.86 20.50 15.09
C GLN A 55 -8.78 19.47 15.44
N PRO A 56 -8.41 18.57 14.53
CA PRO A 56 -7.40 17.56 14.82
C PRO A 56 -6.15 18.27 15.35
N GLU A 57 -5.73 17.87 16.55
CA GLU A 57 -4.57 18.46 17.19
C GLU A 57 -3.37 18.34 16.25
N LYS A 58 -2.72 19.47 15.99
CA LYS A 58 -1.58 19.50 15.07
C LYS A 58 -0.38 18.87 15.75
N VAL A 59 -0.17 17.57 15.53
CA VAL A 59 0.90 16.78 16.16
C VAL A 59 2.29 17.29 15.75
N LEU A 60 2.44 17.73 14.49
CA LEU A 60 3.68 18.26 13.95
C LEU A 60 3.60 19.78 13.79
N SER A 61 4.68 20.48 14.16
CA SER A 61 4.85 21.92 13.91
C SER A 61 4.79 22.23 12.41
N GLU A 62 5.52 21.44 11.62
CA GLU A 62 5.69 21.55 10.17
C GLU A 62 5.85 20.15 9.51
N PRO A 63 5.56 19.98 8.20
CA PRO A 63 5.69 18.71 7.50
C PRO A 63 7.13 18.44 7.04
N THR A 64 8.09 18.49 7.97
CA THR A 64 9.53 18.26 7.72
C THR A 64 10.01 16.99 8.38
N LEU A 65 11.15 16.45 7.91
CA LEU A 65 11.75 15.26 8.52
C LEU A 65 12.24 15.56 9.93
N GLU A 66 12.73 16.77 10.14
CA GLU A 66 13.20 17.30 11.42
C GLU A 66 12.06 17.32 12.44
N ALA A 67 10.87 17.82 12.07
CA ALA A 67 9.71 17.83 12.93
C ALA A 67 9.22 16.41 13.29
N VAL A 68 9.28 15.46 12.35
CA VAL A 68 8.97 14.05 12.63
C VAL A 68 9.97 13.45 13.61
N ALA A 69 11.27 13.69 13.41
CA ALA A 69 12.32 13.21 14.30
C ALA A 69 12.19 13.81 15.71
N GLU A 70 11.88 15.09 15.80
CA GLU A 70 11.62 15.77 17.06
C GLU A 70 10.38 15.22 17.76
N ALA A 71 9.26 15.01 17.06
CA ALA A 71 8.05 14.44 17.64
C ALA A 71 8.27 13.03 18.20
N ILE A 72 9.09 12.21 17.53
CA ILE A 72 9.48 10.88 18.05
C ILE A 72 10.38 11.05 19.28
N ARG A 73 11.38 11.93 19.23
CA ARG A 73 12.35 12.17 20.32
C ARG A 73 11.71 12.73 21.58
N GLU A 74 10.75 13.64 21.44
CA GLU A 74 10.00 14.24 22.54
C GLU A 74 8.95 13.30 23.14
N GLY A 75 8.73 12.13 22.52
CA GLY A 75 7.70 11.20 22.94
C GLY A 75 6.29 11.73 22.66
N LYS A 76 6.07 12.47 21.57
CA LYS A 76 4.72 12.71 21.06
C LYS A 76 4.19 11.50 20.28
N CYS A 77 5.10 10.65 19.79
CA CYS A 77 4.79 9.44 19.03
C CYS A 77 5.44 8.21 19.66
N HIS A 78 4.64 7.28 20.18
CA HIS A 78 5.12 6.08 20.88
C HIS A 78 4.86 4.75 20.14
N LYS A 79 4.03 4.78 19.11
CA LYS A 79 3.55 3.59 18.39
C LYS A 79 3.75 3.80 16.89
N VAL A 80 4.98 3.61 16.44
CA VAL A 80 5.35 3.77 15.04
C VAL A 80 5.03 2.49 14.27
N ILE A 81 4.30 2.63 13.18
CA ILE A 81 4.09 1.56 12.19
C ILE A 81 4.96 1.88 10.99
N VAL A 82 5.76 0.91 10.55
CA VAL A 82 6.54 1.00 9.31
C VAL A 82 5.82 0.20 8.24
N MET A 83 5.65 0.78 7.05
CA MET A 83 5.13 0.10 5.86
C MET A 83 6.19 0.13 4.77
N ALA A 84 6.71 -1.03 4.40
CA ALA A 84 7.82 -1.18 3.49
C ALA A 84 7.43 -1.95 2.21
N GLY A 85 8.19 -1.70 1.15
CA GLY A 85 8.15 -2.43 -0.11
C GLY A 85 9.51 -2.46 -0.77
N ALA A 86 9.60 -2.91 -2.01
CA ALA A 86 10.87 -3.27 -2.65
C ALA A 86 11.92 -2.14 -2.68
N GLY A 87 11.47 -0.87 -2.64
CA GLY A 87 12.35 0.30 -2.63
C GLY A 87 13.41 0.29 -1.52
N ILE A 88 13.11 -0.26 -0.33
CA ILE A 88 14.09 -0.32 0.77
C ILE A 88 15.21 -1.35 0.53
N SER A 89 15.00 -2.29 -0.40
CA SER A 89 15.91 -3.39 -0.73
C SER A 89 16.71 -3.14 -2.01
N VAL A 90 16.40 -2.07 -2.77
CA VAL A 90 17.12 -1.72 -4.02
C VAL A 90 18.62 -1.52 -3.76
N ALA A 91 18.97 -0.84 -2.67
CA ALA A 91 20.37 -0.62 -2.30
C ALA A 91 21.09 -1.91 -1.85
N ALA A 92 20.36 -2.98 -1.52
CA ALA A 92 20.94 -4.29 -1.24
C ALA A 92 21.22 -5.10 -2.52
N GLY A 93 20.90 -4.55 -3.70
CA GLY A 93 21.05 -5.23 -4.98
C GLY A 93 19.83 -6.06 -5.40
N ILE A 94 18.71 -5.96 -4.66
CA ILE A 94 17.45 -6.60 -5.02
C ILE A 94 16.66 -5.63 -5.90
N PRO A 95 16.45 -5.93 -7.19
CA PRO A 95 15.73 -5.02 -8.08
C PRO A 95 14.28 -4.90 -7.63
N ASP A 96 13.70 -3.71 -7.77
CA ASP A 96 12.27 -3.55 -7.63
C ASP A 96 11.53 -4.12 -8.86
N PHE A 97 10.20 -4.15 -8.78
CA PHE A 97 9.41 -4.66 -9.88
C PHE A 97 9.20 -3.64 -11.00
N ARG A 98 9.15 -2.34 -10.67
CA ARG A 98 8.48 -1.31 -11.48
C ARG A 98 9.39 -0.20 -11.99
N SER A 99 10.64 -0.09 -11.54
CA SER A 99 11.52 1.00 -11.98
C SER A 99 11.84 0.90 -13.46
N PRO A 100 11.68 1.98 -14.25
CA PRO A 100 12.03 1.96 -15.66
C PRO A 100 13.52 1.64 -15.88
N GLY A 101 13.83 0.74 -16.81
CA GLY A 101 15.19 0.35 -17.19
C GLY A 101 15.93 -0.59 -16.24
N THR A 102 15.59 -0.64 -14.96
CA THR A 102 16.23 -1.52 -13.95
C THR A 102 15.27 -2.51 -13.29
N GLY A 103 13.97 -2.24 -13.34
CA GLY A 103 12.93 -3.05 -12.73
C GLY A 103 12.71 -4.38 -13.42
N LEU A 104 12.12 -5.31 -12.69
CA LEU A 104 11.91 -6.68 -13.15
C LEU A 104 11.03 -6.76 -14.40
N TYR A 105 9.94 -5.98 -14.46
CA TYR A 105 9.02 -6.01 -15.60
C TYR A 105 9.66 -5.55 -16.90
N ASP A 106 10.47 -4.49 -16.85
CA ASP A 106 11.21 -3.99 -18.03
C ASP A 106 12.22 -5.02 -18.52
N ASN A 107 12.96 -5.65 -17.60
CA ASN A 107 13.89 -6.72 -17.94
C ASN A 107 13.22 -7.93 -18.59
N LEU A 108 11.98 -8.25 -18.20
CA LEU A 108 11.17 -9.31 -18.79
C LEU A 108 10.61 -8.91 -20.17
N GLN A 109 10.25 -7.64 -20.36
CA GLN A 109 9.80 -7.11 -21.66
C GLN A 109 10.92 -7.08 -22.71
N VAL A 110 12.14 -6.73 -22.29
CA VAL A 110 13.30 -6.62 -23.19
C VAL A 110 13.88 -8.00 -23.54
N ARG A 111 13.53 -9.07 -22.80
CA ARG A 111 13.93 -10.47 -23.07
C ARG A 111 12.74 -11.41 -23.33
N PRO A 112 11.88 -11.12 -24.33
CA PRO A 112 10.64 -11.88 -24.54
C PRO A 112 10.89 -13.36 -24.89
N CYS A 113 11.98 -13.65 -25.60
CA CYS A 113 12.34 -15.02 -26.00
C CYS A 113 12.79 -15.93 -24.86
N LYS A 114 13.13 -15.39 -23.68
CA LYS A 114 13.68 -16.20 -22.58
C LYS A 114 12.59 -16.94 -21.81
N TYR A 115 11.42 -16.33 -21.67
CA TYR A 115 10.34 -16.83 -20.81
C TYR A 115 9.04 -17.12 -21.58
N ASN A 116 8.89 -16.62 -22.81
CA ASN A 116 7.71 -16.79 -23.66
C ASN A 116 6.39 -16.51 -22.90
N LEU A 117 6.37 -15.41 -22.16
CA LEU A 117 5.24 -14.96 -21.36
C LEU A 117 4.24 -14.21 -22.25
N PRO A 118 2.92 -14.35 -22.01
CA PRO A 118 1.91 -13.57 -22.74
C PRO A 118 2.02 -12.07 -22.43
N HIS A 119 2.43 -11.73 -21.20
CA HIS A 119 2.69 -10.38 -20.73
C HIS A 119 3.59 -10.43 -19.47
N PRO A 120 4.29 -9.35 -19.09
CA PRO A 120 5.33 -9.37 -18.06
C PRO A 120 4.85 -9.76 -16.65
N THR A 121 3.61 -9.42 -16.29
CA THR A 121 3.04 -9.76 -14.98
C THR A 121 2.59 -11.21 -14.88
N ALA A 122 2.45 -11.92 -16.00
CA ALA A 122 1.97 -13.30 -16.04
C ALA A 122 2.82 -14.25 -15.17
N VAL A 123 4.12 -13.97 -15.00
CA VAL A 123 5.01 -14.77 -14.16
C VAL A 123 4.60 -14.79 -12.67
N PHE A 124 3.85 -13.78 -12.22
CA PHE A 124 3.34 -13.69 -10.84
C PHE A 124 1.84 -14.03 -10.73
N GLU A 125 1.19 -14.38 -11.84
CA GLU A 125 -0.23 -14.74 -11.84
C GLU A 125 -0.42 -16.21 -11.48
N LEU A 126 -1.28 -16.47 -10.49
CA LEU A 126 -1.51 -17.84 -10.01
C LEU A 126 -2.06 -18.78 -11.11
N GLY A 127 -2.91 -18.27 -12.01
CA GLY A 127 -3.46 -19.07 -13.12
C GLY A 127 -2.38 -19.51 -14.11
N TYR A 128 -1.47 -18.60 -14.46
CA TYR A 128 -0.33 -18.90 -15.31
C TYR A 128 0.65 -19.86 -14.60
N PHE A 129 0.96 -19.63 -13.33
CA PHE A 129 1.84 -20.48 -12.53
C PHE A 129 1.36 -21.95 -12.47
N LYS A 130 0.05 -22.18 -12.31
CA LYS A 130 -0.53 -23.53 -12.32
C LYS A 130 -0.39 -24.24 -13.66
N THR A 131 -0.34 -23.49 -14.76
CA THR A 131 -0.29 -24.03 -16.13
C THR A 131 1.15 -24.23 -16.60
N ASN A 132 2.03 -23.27 -16.29
CA ASN A 132 3.44 -23.30 -16.65
C ASN A 132 4.27 -22.62 -15.53
N PRO A 133 4.74 -23.38 -14.52
CA PRO A 133 5.50 -22.81 -13.41
C PRO A 133 6.97 -22.54 -13.76
N LYS A 134 7.47 -23.01 -14.91
CA LYS A 134 8.89 -22.94 -15.30
C LYS A 134 9.44 -21.51 -15.35
N PRO A 135 8.74 -20.51 -15.92
CA PRO A 135 9.22 -19.12 -15.91
C PRO A 135 9.40 -18.55 -14.50
N PHE A 136 8.46 -18.83 -13.58
CA PHE A 136 8.57 -18.40 -12.19
C PHE A 136 9.80 -19.00 -11.52
N TYR A 137 10.01 -20.32 -11.63
CA TYR A 137 11.18 -20.95 -11.01
C TYR A 137 12.52 -20.51 -11.62
N THR A 138 12.55 -20.24 -12.92
CA THR A 138 13.76 -19.74 -13.59
C THR A 138 14.06 -18.33 -13.11
N LEU A 139 13.05 -17.47 -13.02
CA LEU A 139 13.18 -16.11 -12.49
C LEU A 139 13.58 -16.11 -11.02
N ALA A 140 12.98 -16.97 -10.19
CA ALA A 140 13.31 -17.11 -8.78
C ALA A 140 14.79 -17.49 -8.60
N LYS A 141 15.32 -18.44 -9.39
CA LYS A 141 16.75 -18.79 -9.35
C LYS A 141 17.67 -17.63 -9.73
N GLU A 142 17.24 -16.77 -10.65
CA GLU A 142 18.01 -15.59 -11.08
C GLU A 142 17.96 -14.44 -10.08
N LEU A 143 16.86 -14.32 -9.32
CA LEU A 143 16.69 -13.35 -8.24
C LEU A 143 17.30 -13.83 -6.92
N TYR A 144 17.57 -15.12 -6.79
CA TYR A 144 18.29 -15.73 -5.67
C TYR A 144 19.77 -16.06 -5.96
N PRO A 145 20.65 -15.08 -6.23
CA PRO A 145 22.09 -15.27 -6.09
C PRO A 145 22.59 -14.52 -4.85
N GLY A 146 22.73 -15.24 -3.74
CA GLY A 146 23.63 -14.82 -2.65
C GLY A 146 23.00 -14.17 -1.42
N SER A 147 23.84 -14.07 -0.38
CA SER A 147 23.54 -13.42 0.89
C SER A 147 23.45 -11.91 0.72
N PHE A 148 22.23 -11.39 0.67
CA PHE A 148 21.96 -9.95 0.71
C PHE A 148 22.16 -9.39 2.12
N VAL A 149 22.65 -8.15 2.20
CA VAL A 149 22.88 -7.45 3.47
C VAL A 149 21.77 -6.41 3.65
N PRO A 150 21.17 -6.28 4.85
CA PRO A 150 20.15 -5.28 5.10
C PRO A 150 20.66 -3.85 4.83
N THR A 151 19.78 -3.02 4.28
CA THR A 151 20.09 -1.61 3.99
C THR A 151 19.95 -0.73 5.25
N PRO A 152 20.42 0.53 5.24
CA PRO A 152 20.18 1.47 6.34
C PRO A 152 18.70 1.62 6.72
N ALA A 153 17.78 1.48 5.75
CA ALA A 153 16.35 1.52 6.03
C ALA A 153 15.89 0.35 6.91
N HIS A 154 16.41 -0.86 6.69
CA HIS A 154 16.13 -2.02 7.55
C HIS A 154 16.70 -1.81 8.96
N HIS A 155 17.91 -1.28 9.05
CA HIS A 155 18.53 -0.94 10.34
C HIS A 155 17.79 0.18 11.08
N LEU A 156 17.14 1.12 10.36
CA LEU A 156 16.27 2.11 10.98
C LEU A 156 15.05 1.45 11.64
N VAL A 157 14.44 0.44 11.01
CA VAL A 157 13.34 -0.33 11.64
C VAL A 157 13.82 -1.01 12.93
N LYS A 158 15.00 -1.63 12.89
CA LYS A 158 15.62 -2.21 14.08
C LYS A 158 15.90 -1.15 15.16
N LEU A 159 16.37 0.03 14.78
CA LEU A 159 16.60 1.13 15.71
C LEU A 159 15.31 1.61 16.37
N LEU A 160 14.20 1.72 15.63
CA LEU A 160 12.89 2.04 16.19
C LEU A 160 12.43 1.00 17.21
N HIS A 161 12.73 -0.28 16.96
CA HIS A 161 12.49 -1.35 17.93
C HIS A 161 13.35 -1.19 19.18
N ASP A 162 14.66 -0.95 19.03
CA ASP A 162 15.59 -0.78 20.15
C ASP A 162 15.28 0.45 21.01
N LYS A 163 14.66 1.46 20.42
CA LYS A 163 14.16 2.64 21.12
C LYS A 163 12.78 2.44 21.75
N GLY A 164 12.17 1.26 21.59
CA GLY A 164 10.88 0.91 22.19
C GLY A 164 9.66 1.57 21.56
N VAL A 165 9.81 2.21 20.39
CA VAL A 165 8.73 2.95 19.71
C VAL A 165 8.10 2.19 18.55
N LEU A 166 8.73 1.09 18.08
CA LEU A 166 8.17 0.27 17.01
C LEU A 166 6.97 -0.56 17.49
N LEU A 167 5.81 -0.27 16.93
CA LEU A 167 4.61 -1.08 17.10
C LEU A 167 4.63 -2.30 16.17
N ARG A 168 4.80 -2.08 14.86
CA ARG A 168 4.79 -3.14 13.83
C ARG A 168 5.53 -2.68 12.57
N ALA A 169 6.16 -3.62 11.87
CA ALA A 169 6.69 -3.46 10.52
C ALA A 169 5.86 -4.34 9.57
N TYR A 170 5.10 -3.71 8.68
CA TYR A 170 4.44 -4.39 7.57
C TYR A 170 5.34 -4.32 6.35
N THR A 171 5.69 -5.46 5.78
CA THR A 171 6.53 -5.54 4.59
C THR A 171 5.82 -6.28 3.47
N GLN A 172 5.92 -5.73 2.27
CA GLN A 172 5.55 -6.39 1.02
C GLN A 172 6.70 -7.23 0.44
N ASN A 173 7.89 -7.14 1.05
CA ASN A 173 9.07 -7.84 0.59
C ASN A 173 9.03 -9.29 1.07
N ILE A 174 9.68 -10.16 0.30
CA ILE A 174 9.83 -11.59 0.60
C ILE A 174 11.31 -11.97 0.81
N ASP A 175 12.19 -10.97 0.90
CA ASP A 175 13.65 -11.14 0.96
C ASP A 175 14.17 -11.47 2.38
N GLY A 176 13.37 -11.20 3.41
CA GLY A 176 13.70 -11.49 4.82
C GLY A 176 14.74 -10.55 5.43
N LEU A 177 15.06 -9.42 4.77
CA LEU A 177 16.10 -8.50 5.23
C LEU A 177 15.76 -7.81 6.56
N GLU A 178 14.48 -7.64 6.89
CA GLU A 178 14.04 -7.12 8.20
C GLU A 178 14.47 -8.06 9.34
N ARG A 179 14.31 -9.37 9.13
CA ARG A 179 14.70 -10.41 10.10
C ARG A 179 16.22 -10.49 10.22
N ILE A 180 16.93 -10.41 9.09
CA ILE A 180 18.41 -10.39 9.07
C ILE A 180 18.94 -9.11 9.75
N ALA A 181 18.24 -7.99 9.65
CA ALA A 181 18.56 -6.76 10.39
C ALA A 181 18.31 -6.87 11.91
N GLY A 182 17.70 -7.97 12.37
CA GLY A 182 17.43 -8.28 13.77
C GLY A 182 16.11 -7.73 14.28
N VAL A 183 15.18 -7.31 13.41
CA VAL A 183 13.82 -6.95 13.84
C VAL A 183 13.14 -8.23 14.36
N PRO A 184 12.56 -8.23 15.58
CA PRO A 184 11.93 -9.43 16.12
C PRO A 184 10.76 -9.92 15.29
N ASP A 185 10.60 -11.24 15.22
CA ASP A 185 9.55 -11.92 14.46
C ASP A 185 8.14 -11.44 14.82
N ASP A 186 7.87 -11.19 16.10
CA ASP A 186 6.57 -10.71 16.57
C ASP A 186 6.27 -9.29 16.06
N LYS A 187 7.27 -8.53 15.63
CA LYS A 187 7.11 -7.17 15.08
C LYS A 187 6.91 -7.15 13.57
N ILE A 188 7.21 -8.23 12.87
CA ILE A 188 7.17 -8.29 11.40
C ILE A 188 5.84 -8.90 10.94
N ILE A 189 5.19 -8.25 9.98
CA ILE A 189 4.08 -8.80 9.20
C ILE A 189 4.49 -8.82 7.74
N GLU A 190 4.75 -10.01 7.22
CA GLU A 190 5.05 -10.26 5.81
C GLU A 190 3.74 -10.36 5.02
N ALA A 191 3.24 -9.22 4.53
CA ALA A 191 1.94 -9.11 3.86
C ALA A 191 1.86 -9.92 2.56
N HIS A 192 3.01 -10.25 1.97
CA HIS A 192 3.14 -11.07 0.77
C HIS A 192 3.75 -12.45 1.07
N GLY A 193 3.68 -12.90 2.33
CA GLY A 193 4.26 -14.16 2.74
C GLY A 193 5.79 -14.14 2.85
N ALA A 194 6.37 -15.26 3.26
CA ALA A 194 7.80 -15.41 3.47
C ALA A 194 8.36 -16.39 2.44
N ALA A 195 9.44 -16.01 1.75
CA ALA A 195 10.09 -16.92 0.81
C ALA A 195 10.68 -18.18 1.47
N LEU A 196 10.90 -18.13 2.79
CA LEU A 196 11.41 -19.21 3.62
C LEU A 196 10.35 -20.24 4.04
N SER A 197 9.05 -19.94 3.86
CA SER A 197 7.97 -20.89 4.11
C SER A 197 7.48 -21.43 2.77
N THR A 198 7.48 -22.75 2.60
CA THR A 198 6.89 -23.41 1.44
C THR A 198 5.87 -24.41 1.91
N SER A 199 4.66 -24.36 1.35
CA SER A 199 3.66 -25.43 1.50
C SER A 199 3.51 -26.19 0.21
N THR A 200 3.22 -27.46 0.39
CA THR A 200 2.77 -28.31 -0.70
C THR A 200 1.33 -27.92 -1.04
N ALA A 201 1.10 -27.44 -2.26
CA ALA A 201 -0.21 -26.96 -2.70
C ALA A 201 -1.31 -28.03 -2.75
N MET A 202 -0.96 -29.31 -2.51
CA MET A 202 -1.90 -30.44 -2.58
C MET A 202 -2.02 -31.30 -1.33
N SER A 203 -1.29 -31.04 -0.23
CA SER A 203 -1.48 -31.76 1.05
C SER A 203 -0.69 -31.07 2.15
N ARG A 204 -1.35 -30.75 3.28
CA ARG A 204 -0.69 -30.35 4.54
C ARG A 204 0.12 -31.53 5.08
N VAL A 205 1.34 -31.74 4.59
CA VAL A 205 2.28 -32.68 5.21
C VAL A 205 3.66 -32.02 5.22
N GLY A 206 4.17 -31.79 6.43
CA GLY A 206 5.47 -31.17 6.67
C GLY A 206 6.63 -32.09 6.29
N SER A 207 7.52 -31.58 5.44
CA SER A 207 8.98 -31.60 5.63
C SER A 207 9.64 -30.94 4.40
N PRO A 208 10.67 -30.08 4.56
CA PRO A 208 11.22 -29.28 3.45
C PRO A 208 12.06 -30.07 2.44
N GLU A 209 12.42 -31.31 2.76
CA GLU A 209 13.59 -31.95 2.14
C GLU A 209 13.25 -32.92 0.99
N ARG A 210 11.97 -33.15 0.69
CA ARG A 210 11.53 -34.16 -0.30
C ARG A 210 10.60 -33.68 -1.42
N THR A 211 10.53 -32.37 -1.66
CA THR A 211 9.72 -31.82 -2.78
C THR A 211 10.48 -31.78 -4.12
N TRP A 212 11.78 -32.09 -4.13
CA TRP A 212 12.61 -31.89 -5.32
C TRP A 212 12.49 -32.99 -6.39
N GLU A 213 12.06 -34.21 -6.05
CA GLU A 213 12.04 -35.35 -6.98
C GLU A 213 10.63 -35.82 -7.40
N CYS A 214 9.59 -35.48 -6.65
CA CYS A 214 8.22 -35.80 -7.02
C CYS A 214 7.57 -34.54 -7.56
N GLY A 215 6.89 -34.61 -8.72
CA GLY A 215 6.18 -33.50 -9.40
C GLY A 215 5.03 -32.87 -8.60
N VAL A 216 5.32 -32.48 -7.37
CA VAL A 216 4.47 -31.83 -6.38
C VAL A 216 4.80 -30.35 -6.46
N LEU A 217 3.82 -29.52 -6.85
CA LEU A 217 3.99 -28.07 -6.79
C LEU A 217 4.11 -27.64 -5.31
N SER A 218 5.33 -27.35 -4.87
CA SER A 218 5.58 -26.55 -3.68
C SER A 218 5.39 -25.08 -4.03
N ARG A 219 4.53 -24.36 -3.31
CA ARG A 219 4.34 -22.91 -3.43
C ARG A 219 4.96 -22.26 -2.21
N GLN A 220 5.62 -21.11 -2.37
CA GLN A 220 5.93 -20.26 -1.22
C GLN A 220 4.64 -19.86 -0.52
N ASP A 221 4.65 -19.88 0.81
CA ASP A 221 3.45 -19.66 1.62
C ASP A 221 3.09 -18.20 1.71
N TRP A 222 1.81 -17.96 1.45
CA TRP A 222 1.13 -16.70 1.63
C TRP A 222 0.17 -16.94 2.80
N ASN A 223 0.58 -16.57 4.01
CA ASN A 223 -0.30 -16.63 5.20
C ASN A 223 -1.30 -15.47 5.19
#